data_AF-A0A922CT08-F1
#
_entry.id   AF-A0A922CT08-F1
#
_cell.length_a   1.000
_cell.length_b   1.000
_cell.length_c   1.000
_cell.angle_alpha   90.00
_cell.angle_beta   90.00
_cell.angle_gamma   90.00
#
_symmetry.space_group_name_H-M   'P 1'
#
loop_
_entity.id
_entity.type
_entity.pdbx_description
1 polymer ?
#
loop_
_entity_poly.entity_id
_entity_poly.type
_entity_poly.pdbx_seq_one_letter_code
_entity_poly.pdbx_strand_id
1 'polypeptide(L)'
;MGSRFQVVEQGPPIEVFLLNKLFTDDTYQNKVNLGVGAYRDENGKPWVLPVVRKMEKKMSEDPTLLHEYLPVLGLEQFSNASVSMLLGEDSPAIAAGRTFGVQALSGTGGLRIGAELLNKHLKYTTFYYSNPTWENHHLVFVNSGFTQPRTYRYWNPKTRAIDFDGFIEDLKNAPENSVIILHACAHNPTGIDPSQEQWEKIADVMEERKLFPFFDSAYQGFASGDLDRDAWAVRYFVKRGFELVCAQSYAKNFGLYNERVGNLAVVMSDARHAAAVRSQLTWIVRGMYSNPPAHGARLVAAVLADKQLFDEWSVHNTLYHCVQTSAWVTWRW
;
A
#
# COMPACT_ATOMS: atom_id res chain seq x y z
N MET A 1 -39.39 3.06 26.46
CA MET A 1 -38.81 3.47 25.15
C MET A 1 -37.97 2.32 24.65
N GLY A 2 -38.11 1.92 23.37
CA GLY A 2 -37.24 0.91 22.75
C GLY A 2 -35.81 1.43 22.55
N SER A 3 -34.84 0.52 22.47
CA SER A 3 -33.45 0.90 22.18
C SER A 3 -33.35 1.52 20.79
N ARG A 4 -32.67 2.67 20.66
CA ARG A 4 -32.37 3.27 19.36
C ARG A 4 -31.49 2.38 18.48
N PHE A 5 -30.75 1.44 19.09
CA PHE A 5 -29.87 0.51 18.39
C PHE A 5 -30.57 -0.75 17.88
N GLN A 6 -31.88 -0.91 18.10
CA GLN A 6 -32.62 -2.08 17.64
C GLN A 6 -32.66 -2.26 16.11
N VAL A 7 -32.31 -1.21 15.36
CA VAL A 7 -32.24 -1.21 13.88
C VAL A 7 -30.85 -1.57 13.35
N VAL A 8 -29.84 -1.74 14.22
CA VAL A 8 -28.47 -2.05 13.80
C VAL A 8 -28.34 -3.54 13.57
N GLU A 9 -28.15 -3.93 12.32
CA GLU A 9 -27.89 -5.32 11.93
C GLU A 9 -26.43 -5.69 12.16
N GLN A 10 -26.19 -6.95 12.51
CA GLN A 10 -24.83 -7.48 12.63
C GLN A 10 -24.20 -7.57 11.23
N GLY A 11 -23.09 -6.86 11.04
CA GLY A 11 -22.32 -6.93 9.79
C GLY A 11 -21.72 -8.33 9.57
N PRO A 12 -21.43 -8.70 8.31
CA PRO A 12 -20.76 -9.96 8.02
C PRO A 12 -19.36 -9.97 8.66
N PRO A 13 -18.85 -11.14 9.08
CA PRO A 13 -17.49 -11.25 9.59
C PRO A 13 -16.47 -10.94 8.49
N ILE A 14 -15.36 -10.32 8.87
CA ILE A 14 -14.20 -10.17 7.98
C ILE A 14 -13.47 -11.52 7.97
N GLU A 15 -13.45 -12.19 6.83
CA GLU A 15 -13.03 -13.59 6.68
C GLU A 15 -11.64 -13.87 7.27
N VAL A 16 -10.65 -13.01 6.99
CA VAL A 16 -9.29 -13.19 7.50
C VAL A 16 -9.21 -13.13 9.03
N PHE A 17 -10.01 -12.29 9.68
CA PHE A 17 -10.04 -12.19 11.14
C PHE A 17 -10.85 -13.30 11.78
N LEU A 18 -11.94 -13.74 11.12
CA LEU A 18 -12.68 -14.91 11.54
C LEU A 18 -11.79 -16.16 11.51
N LEU A 19 -11.00 -16.36 10.45
CA LEU A 19 -10.09 -17.50 10.34
C LEU A 19 -9.03 -17.49 11.45
N ASN A 20 -8.50 -16.32 11.85
CA ASN A 20 -7.61 -16.22 13.01
C ASN A 20 -8.29 -16.58 14.32
N LYS A 21 -9.54 -16.15 14.50
CA LYS A 21 -10.31 -16.50 15.69
C LYS A 21 -10.52 -18.01 15.76
N LEU A 22 -10.95 -18.62 14.66
CA LEU A 22 -11.11 -20.07 14.55
C LEU A 22 -9.78 -20.80 14.82
N PHE A 23 -8.67 -20.33 14.24
CA PHE A 23 -7.35 -20.86 14.54
C PHE A 23 -6.98 -20.73 16.01
N THR A 24 -7.29 -19.60 16.66
CA THR A 24 -6.98 -19.39 18.09
C THR A 24 -7.80 -20.33 18.97
N ASP A 25 -9.09 -20.46 18.65
CA ASP A 25 -10.07 -21.24 19.41
C ASP A 25 -9.91 -22.76 19.19
N ASP A 26 -9.24 -23.19 18.11
CA ASP A 26 -8.92 -24.61 17.84
C ASP A 26 -7.93 -25.16 18.89
N THR A 27 -8.26 -26.29 19.53
CA THR A 27 -7.44 -26.91 20.57
C THR A 27 -6.44 -27.95 20.03
N TYR A 28 -6.48 -28.24 18.72
CA TYR A 28 -5.56 -29.16 18.07
C TYR A 28 -4.11 -28.66 18.15
N GLN A 29 -3.20 -29.49 18.66
CA GLN A 29 -1.82 -29.08 18.98
C GLN A 29 -0.97 -28.75 17.75
N ASN A 30 -1.26 -29.38 16.60
CA ASN A 30 -0.49 -29.20 15.36
C ASN A 30 -1.25 -28.34 14.34
N LYS A 31 -2.12 -27.43 14.80
CA LYS A 31 -2.82 -26.47 13.94
C LYS A 31 -1.82 -25.54 13.25
N VAL A 32 -2.07 -25.21 11.98
CA VAL A 32 -1.23 -24.31 11.18
C VAL A 32 -2.08 -23.15 10.70
N ASN A 33 -1.61 -21.91 10.92
CA ASN A 33 -2.27 -20.71 10.40
C ASN A 33 -1.60 -20.26 9.11
N LEU A 34 -2.27 -20.47 7.99
CA LEU A 34 -1.86 -19.96 6.69
C LEU A 34 -2.71 -18.76 6.24
N GLY A 35 -3.60 -18.22 7.09
CA GLY A 35 -4.58 -17.21 6.69
C GLY A 35 -4.05 -15.78 6.65
N VAL A 36 -3.23 -15.37 7.64
CA VAL A 36 -2.74 -13.98 7.71
C VAL A 36 -1.41 -13.85 7.00
N GLY A 37 -1.34 -12.90 6.07
CA GLY A 37 -0.09 -12.43 5.46
C GLY A 37 0.80 -11.62 6.42
N ALA A 38 1.18 -12.22 7.56
CA ALA A 38 2.13 -11.67 8.51
C ALA A 38 3.25 -12.68 8.72
N TYR A 39 4.48 -12.22 8.63
CA TYR A 39 5.63 -13.10 8.69
C TYR A 39 5.76 -13.77 10.06
N ARG A 40 6.29 -14.99 10.06
CA ARG A 40 6.59 -15.80 11.24
C ARG A 40 8.01 -16.34 11.15
N ASP A 41 8.65 -16.49 12.30
CA ASP A 41 9.94 -17.19 12.41
C ASP A 41 9.79 -18.71 12.15
N GLU A 42 10.91 -19.44 12.24
CA GLU A 42 10.99 -20.88 12.00
C GLU A 42 10.17 -21.71 13.01
N ASN A 43 9.72 -21.08 14.11
CA ASN A 43 8.86 -21.68 15.13
C ASN A 43 7.39 -21.24 14.98
N GLY A 44 7.04 -20.55 13.90
CA GLY A 44 5.68 -20.05 13.65
C GLY A 44 5.27 -18.86 14.52
N LYS A 45 6.22 -18.16 15.17
CA LYS A 45 5.94 -17.02 16.06
C LYS A 45 6.11 -15.68 15.34
N PRO A 46 5.42 -14.60 15.78
CA PRO A 46 5.66 -13.25 15.26
C PRO A 46 7.14 -12.87 15.37
N TRP A 47 7.73 -12.45 14.25
CA TRP A 47 9.12 -12.02 14.20
C TRP A 47 9.19 -10.50 14.11
N VAL A 48 9.97 -9.89 15.00
CA VAL A 48 10.27 -8.45 14.98
C VAL A 48 11.69 -8.29 14.46
N LEU A 49 11.86 -7.48 13.40
CA LEU A 49 13.16 -7.29 12.79
C LEU A 49 14.18 -6.76 13.82
N PRO A 50 15.43 -7.24 13.83
CA PRO A 50 16.46 -6.77 14.75
C PRO A 50 16.64 -5.24 14.73
N VAL A 51 16.62 -4.65 13.52
CA VAL A 51 16.72 -3.19 13.33
C VAL A 51 15.57 -2.43 14.00
N VAL A 52 14.36 -3.00 14.02
CA VAL A 52 13.19 -2.41 14.70
C VAL A 52 13.43 -2.40 16.20
N ARG A 53 13.81 -3.53 16.80
CA ARG A 53 14.12 -3.61 18.25
C ARG A 53 15.24 -2.65 18.66
N LYS A 54 16.29 -2.55 17.83
CA LYS A 54 17.41 -1.63 18.04
C LYS A 54 16.92 -0.19 18.08
N MET A 55 16.04 0.19 17.16
CA MET A 55 15.48 1.54 17.10
C MET A 55 14.49 1.82 18.25
N GLU A 56 13.64 0.87 18.61
CA GLU A 56 12.74 1.02 19.76
C GLU A 56 13.51 1.29 21.05
N LYS A 57 14.59 0.55 21.30
CA LYS A 57 15.47 0.79 22.44
C LYS A 57 16.08 2.19 22.40
N LYS A 58 16.67 2.59 21.26
CA LYS A 58 17.27 3.92 21.08
C LYS A 58 16.25 5.03 21.32
N MET A 59 15.03 4.88 20.81
CA MET A 59 13.94 5.85 21.01
C MET A 59 13.48 5.91 22.46
N SER A 60 13.42 4.78 23.17
CA SER A 60 13.05 4.76 24.59
C SER A 60 14.07 5.41 25.52
N GLU A 61 15.33 5.47 25.10
CA GLU A 61 16.46 6.04 25.86
C GLU A 61 16.72 7.51 25.50
N ASP A 62 16.05 8.07 24.50
CA ASP A 62 16.26 9.44 24.03
C ASP A 62 15.44 10.47 24.86
N PRO A 63 16.09 11.28 25.72
CA PRO A 63 15.39 12.24 26.57
C PRO A 63 14.81 13.43 25.80
N THR A 64 15.18 13.60 24.52
CA THR A 64 14.66 14.68 23.66
C THR A 64 13.38 14.28 22.93
N LEU A 65 13.02 13.00 22.98
CA LEU A 65 11.85 12.47 22.29
C LEU A 65 10.55 12.85 23.00
N LEU A 66 9.77 13.73 22.38
CA LEU A 66 8.48 14.17 22.91
C LEU A 66 7.29 13.47 22.22
N HIS A 67 6.17 13.40 22.93
CA HIS A 67 4.89 12.84 22.47
C HIS A 67 3.89 13.92 21.99
N GLU A 68 4.41 15.08 21.58
CA GLU A 68 3.61 16.16 21.00
C GLU A 68 2.99 15.74 19.66
N TYR A 69 1.91 16.43 19.27
CA TYR A 69 1.25 16.21 17.99
C TYR A 69 2.19 16.44 16.81
N LEU A 70 2.11 15.56 15.81
CA LEU A 70 2.71 15.81 14.51
C LEU A 70 1.92 16.87 13.74
N PRO A 71 2.54 17.49 12.72
CA PRO A 71 1.80 18.17 11.66
C PRO A 71 0.71 17.26 11.08
N VAL A 72 -0.37 17.85 10.56
CA VAL A 72 -1.52 17.10 10.04
C VAL A 72 -1.13 16.10 8.94
N LEU A 73 -0.20 16.47 8.06
CA LEU A 73 0.31 15.58 7.00
C LEU A 73 1.40 14.60 7.50
N GLY A 74 1.73 14.66 8.79
CA GLY A 74 2.68 13.81 9.48
C GLY A 74 4.12 14.31 9.49
N LEU A 75 5.04 13.37 9.71
CA LEU A 75 6.46 13.61 9.84
C LEU A 75 7.10 13.75 8.45
N GLU A 76 7.58 14.95 8.12
CA GLU A 76 8.11 15.26 6.78
C GLU A 76 9.31 14.39 6.39
N GLN A 77 10.22 14.11 7.34
CA GLN A 77 11.37 13.23 7.09
C GLN A 77 10.94 11.83 6.68
N PHE A 78 9.89 11.29 7.32
CA PHE A 78 9.33 9.98 6.97
C PHE A 78 8.69 10.01 5.57
N SER A 79 7.87 11.02 5.26
CA SER A 79 7.22 11.12 3.97
C SER A 79 8.22 11.33 2.82
N ASN A 80 9.28 12.12 3.04
CA ASN A 80 10.34 12.31 2.04
C ASN A 80 11.14 11.03 1.82
N ALA A 81 11.54 10.32 2.88
CA ALA A 81 12.21 9.02 2.77
C ALA A 81 11.33 7.98 2.05
N SER A 82 10.03 7.97 2.35
CA SER A 82 9.05 7.08 1.71
C SER A 82 8.92 7.33 0.22
N VAL A 83 8.79 8.59 -0.19
CA VAL A 83 8.69 8.98 -1.61
C VAL A 83 10.00 8.68 -2.34
N SER A 84 11.14 8.92 -1.71
CA SER A 84 12.47 8.60 -2.26
C SER A 84 12.63 7.09 -2.48
N MET A 85 12.30 6.26 -1.48
CA MET A 85 12.35 4.80 -1.61
C MET A 85 11.46 4.27 -2.75
N LEU A 86 10.28 4.87 -2.95
CA LEU A 86 9.37 4.48 -4.03
C LEU A 86 9.91 4.88 -5.40
N LEU A 87 10.33 6.14 -5.56
CA LEU A 87 10.59 6.72 -6.88
C LEU A 87 12.07 6.67 -7.31
N GLY A 88 12.97 6.40 -6.37
CA GLY A 88 14.42 6.57 -6.55
C GLY A 88 14.86 8.00 -6.23
N GLU A 89 16.03 8.15 -5.60
CA GLU A 89 16.62 9.46 -5.27
C GLU A 89 16.86 10.34 -6.51
N ASP A 90 17.12 9.70 -7.65
CA ASP A 90 17.36 10.32 -8.95
C ASP A 90 16.08 10.62 -9.74
N SER A 91 14.90 10.44 -9.12
CA SER A 91 13.62 10.68 -9.78
C SER A 91 13.49 12.12 -10.30
N PRO A 92 13.24 12.32 -11.61
CA PRO A 92 13.04 13.65 -12.16
C PRO A 92 11.77 14.33 -11.64
N ALA A 93 10.81 13.55 -11.13
CA ALA A 93 9.60 14.11 -10.52
C ALA A 93 9.90 14.71 -9.14
N ILE A 94 10.79 14.09 -8.36
CA ILE A 94 11.29 14.65 -7.09
C ILE A 94 12.09 15.92 -7.37
N ALA A 95 13.07 15.86 -8.28
CA ALA A 95 13.91 17.00 -8.62
C ALA A 95 13.10 18.21 -9.14
N ALA A 96 12.00 17.97 -9.85
CA ALA A 96 11.10 19.02 -10.35
C ALA A 96 10.06 19.52 -9.33
N GLY A 97 10.09 19.03 -8.07
CA GLY A 97 9.11 19.42 -7.05
C GLY A 97 7.68 18.97 -7.35
N ARG A 98 7.52 17.95 -8.22
CA ARG A 98 6.23 17.42 -8.66
C ARG A 98 5.66 16.35 -7.73
N THR A 99 6.36 16.05 -6.63
CA THR A 99 5.98 14.98 -5.72
C THR A 99 6.00 15.42 -4.27
N PHE A 100 5.10 14.87 -3.47
CA PHE A 100 5.18 14.95 -2.01
C PHE A 100 4.51 13.73 -1.36
N GLY A 101 4.83 13.49 -0.10
CA GLY A 101 4.21 12.43 0.70
C GLY A 101 3.23 12.97 1.74
N VAL A 102 2.26 12.15 2.11
CA VAL A 102 1.39 12.34 3.28
C VAL A 102 1.43 11.08 4.11
N GLN A 103 1.93 11.18 5.35
CA GLN A 103 1.92 10.05 6.25
C GLN A 103 0.48 9.61 6.51
N ALA A 104 0.24 8.31 6.45
CA ALA A 104 -1.08 7.70 6.54
C ALA A 104 -1.09 6.51 7.50
N LEU A 105 -2.30 6.09 7.90
CA LEU A 105 -2.52 4.91 8.72
C LEU A 105 -2.32 3.62 7.90
N SER A 106 -1.06 3.30 7.61
CA SER A 106 -0.66 2.18 6.74
C SER A 106 -1.19 2.31 5.30
N GLY A 107 -1.11 1.24 4.52
CA GLY A 107 -1.64 1.22 3.14
C GLY A 107 -3.14 1.50 3.08
N THR A 108 -3.93 0.96 4.01
CA THR A 108 -5.39 1.20 4.09
C THR A 108 -5.72 2.68 4.28
N GLY A 109 -4.98 3.36 5.17
CA GLY A 109 -5.12 4.80 5.37
C GLY A 109 -4.74 5.56 4.10
N GLY A 110 -3.63 5.19 3.46
CA GLY A 110 -3.16 5.76 2.18
C GLY A 110 -4.21 5.65 1.07
N LEU A 111 -4.79 4.47 0.90
CA LEU A 111 -5.89 4.21 -0.03
C LEU A 111 -7.09 5.11 0.27
N ARG A 112 -7.52 5.21 1.54
CA ARG A 112 -8.68 6.01 1.94
C ARG A 112 -8.49 7.50 1.69
N ILE A 113 -7.32 8.06 2.04
CA ILE A 113 -7.05 9.49 1.84
C ILE A 113 -6.88 9.84 0.36
N GLY A 114 -6.20 8.98 -0.41
CA GLY A 114 -6.02 9.15 -1.84
C GLY A 114 -7.37 9.06 -2.58
N ALA A 115 -8.18 8.05 -2.26
CA ALA A 115 -9.49 7.88 -2.88
C ALA A 115 -10.41 9.08 -2.57
N GLU A 116 -10.41 9.59 -1.34
CA GLU A 116 -11.21 10.79 -1.02
C GLU A 116 -10.75 12.02 -1.80
N LEU A 117 -9.43 12.22 -1.94
CA LEU A 117 -8.89 13.32 -2.74
C LEU A 117 -9.42 13.24 -4.19
N LEU A 118 -9.27 12.07 -4.81
CA LEU A 118 -9.68 11.83 -6.20
C LEU A 118 -11.19 12.02 -6.39
N ASN A 119 -12.01 11.45 -5.50
CA ASN A 119 -13.46 11.60 -5.59
C ASN A 119 -13.92 13.03 -5.31
N LYS A 120 -13.46 13.62 -4.20
CA LYS A 120 -13.95 14.92 -3.72
C LYS A 120 -13.48 16.07 -4.58
N HIS A 121 -12.23 16.03 -5.06
CA HIS A 121 -11.62 17.17 -5.75
C HIS A 121 -11.46 16.94 -7.26
N LEU A 122 -11.15 15.72 -7.71
CA LEU A 122 -11.07 15.41 -9.14
C LEU A 122 -12.38 14.86 -9.73
N LYS A 123 -13.40 14.63 -8.87
CA LYS A 123 -14.75 14.18 -9.26
C LYS A 123 -14.78 12.81 -9.95
N TYR A 124 -13.77 11.99 -9.70
CA TYR A 124 -13.75 10.61 -10.19
C TYR A 124 -14.75 9.75 -9.41
N THR A 125 -15.58 9.00 -10.14
CA THR A 125 -16.65 8.17 -9.57
C THR A 125 -16.54 6.70 -9.92
N THR A 126 -15.78 6.38 -10.97
CA THR A 126 -15.51 5.02 -11.44
C THR A 126 -14.13 4.58 -10.98
N PHE A 127 -14.07 3.37 -10.43
CA PHE A 127 -12.82 2.73 -10.10
C PHE A 127 -12.82 1.26 -10.49
N TYR A 128 -11.64 0.77 -10.79
CA TYR A 128 -11.37 -0.58 -11.23
C TYR A 128 -10.37 -1.24 -10.29
N TYR A 129 -10.63 -2.49 -9.92
CA TYR A 129 -9.69 -3.34 -9.20
C TYR A 129 -9.61 -4.71 -9.86
N SER A 130 -8.50 -5.42 -9.67
CA SER A 130 -8.29 -6.73 -10.29
C SER A 130 -9.32 -7.75 -9.80
N ASN A 131 -9.66 -8.72 -10.63
CA ASN A 131 -10.40 -9.91 -10.22
C ASN A 131 -9.48 -11.15 -10.21
N PRO A 132 -9.12 -11.68 -9.02
CA PRO A 132 -9.43 -11.20 -7.67
C PRO A 132 -8.51 -10.03 -7.23
N THR A 133 -8.76 -9.48 -6.04
CA THR A 133 -7.91 -8.46 -5.38
C THR A 133 -7.96 -8.64 -3.86
N TRP A 134 -7.14 -7.87 -3.11
CA TRP A 134 -7.32 -7.68 -1.68
C TRP A 134 -8.73 -7.14 -1.37
N GLU A 135 -9.48 -7.91 -0.59
CA GLU A 135 -10.92 -7.74 -0.29
C GLU A 135 -11.34 -6.31 0.03
N ASN A 136 -10.48 -5.55 0.72
CA ASN A 136 -10.82 -4.26 1.27
C ASN A 136 -10.73 -3.10 0.26
N HIS A 137 -10.18 -3.32 -0.95
CA HIS A 137 -10.14 -2.28 -1.99
C HIS A 137 -11.53 -1.73 -2.32
N HIS A 138 -12.51 -2.62 -2.47
CA HIS A 138 -13.89 -2.24 -2.75
C HIS A 138 -14.47 -1.37 -1.62
N LEU A 139 -14.37 -1.85 -0.38
CA LEU A 139 -14.93 -1.15 0.78
C LEU A 139 -14.31 0.24 0.98
N VAL A 140 -12.98 0.36 0.84
CA VAL A 140 -12.29 1.64 1.00
C VAL A 140 -12.74 2.66 -0.03
N PHE A 141 -12.85 2.29 -1.30
CA PHE A 141 -13.22 3.21 -2.38
C PHE A 141 -14.69 3.62 -2.32
N VAL A 142 -15.61 2.68 -2.05
CA VAL A 142 -17.03 3.00 -1.86
C VAL A 142 -17.21 3.95 -0.67
N ASN A 143 -16.54 3.69 0.45
CA ASN A 143 -16.57 4.58 1.63
C ASN A 143 -15.87 5.92 1.40
N SER A 144 -15.15 6.09 0.29
CA SER A 144 -14.55 7.36 -0.15
C SER A 144 -15.44 8.14 -1.11
N GLY A 145 -16.63 7.64 -1.45
CA GLY A 145 -17.60 8.32 -2.30
C GLY A 145 -17.62 7.85 -3.77
N PHE A 146 -16.83 6.84 -4.13
CA PHE A 146 -16.94 6.24 -5.46
C PHE A 146 -18.25 5.44 -5.59
N THR A 147 -18.95 5.61 -6.70
CA THR A 147 -20.29 5.04 -6.92
C THR A 147 -20.34 3.98 -8.01
N GLN A 148 -19.25 3.82 -8.78
CA GLN A 148 -19.18 2.88 -9.91
C GLN A 148 -18.00 1.91 -9.73
N PRO A 149 -18.11 0.93 -8.82
CA PRO A 149 -17.13 -0.15 -8.72
C PRO A 149 -17.16 -1.02 -9.97
N ARG A 150 -15.99 -1.29 -10.53
CA ARG A 150 -15.76 -2.20 -11.66
C ARG A 150 -14.58 -3.11 -11.36
N THR A 151 -14.48 -4.20 -12.10
CA THR A 151 -13.33 -5.10 -12.06
C THR A 151 -12.67 -5.21 -13.43
N TYR A 152 -11.38 -5.53 -13.45
CA TYR A 152 -10.69 -6.02 -14.65
C TYR A 152 -10.22 -7.45 -14.44
N ARG A 153 -10.24 -8.25 -15.50
CA ARG A 153 -9.69 -9.61 -15.50
C ARG A 153 -8.21 -9.57 -15.16
N TYR A 154 -7.79 -10.47 -14.28
CA TYR A 154 -6.40 -10.57 -13.86
C TYR A 154 -5.95 -12.02 -13.74
N TRP A 155 -6.68 -12.87 -13.01
CA TRP A 155 -6.32 -14.27 -12.84
C TRP A 155 -7.06 -15.19 -13.81
N ASN A 156 -6.32 -16.02 -14.54
CA ASN A 156 -6.90 -17.12 -15.30
C ASN A 156 -6.81 -18.43 -14.49
N PRO A 157 -7.93 -18.99 -14.01
CA PRO A 157 -7.91 -20.20 -13.18
C PRO A 157 -7.46 -21.46 -13.95
N LYS A 158 -7.56 -21.48 -15.28
CA LYS A 158 -7.14 -22.63 -16.09
C LYS A 158 -5.63 -22.67 -16.28
N THR A 159 -5.01 -21.51 -16.56
CA THR A 159 -3.57 -21.41 -16.80
C THR A 159 -2.78 -21.09 -15.53
N ARG A 160 -3.45 -20.67 -14.46
CA ARG A 160 -2.85 -20.18 -13.21
C ARG A 160 -1.83 -19.07 -13.45
N ALA A 161 -2.16 -18.19 -14.39
CA ALA A 161 -1.35 -17.08 -14.84
C ALA A 161 -2.22 -15.83 -15.03
N ILE A 162 -1.59 -14.71 -15.38
CA ILE A 162 -2.32 -13.48 -15.68
C ILE A 162 -3.14 -13.67 -16.96
N ASP A 163 -4.44 -13.36 -16.90
CA ASP A 163 -5.31 -13.17 -18.06
C ASP A 163 -5.00 -11.82 -18.72
N PHE A 164 -3.86 -11.74 -19.40
CA PHE A 164 -3.34 -10.47 -19.87
C PHE A 164 -4.17 -9.85 -20.99
N ASP A 165 -4.68 -10.68 -21.90
CA ASP A 165 -5.55 -10.22 -22.98
C ASP A 165 -6.87 -9.66 -22.41
N GLY A 166 -7.45 -10.35 -21.43
CA GLY A 166 -8.65 -9.86 -20.74
C GLY A 166 -8.40 -8.59 -19.95
N PHE A 167 -7.25 -8.49 -19.27
CA PHE A 167 -6.85 -7.27 -18.57
C PHE A 167 -6.79 -6.08 -19.52
N ILE A 168 -6.08 -6.21 -20.64
CA ILE A 168 -5.94 -5.15 -21.64
C ILE A 168 -7.29 -4.78 -22.27
N GLU A 169 -8.12 -5.77 -22.60
CA GLU A 169 -9.47 -5.53 -23.14
C GLU A 169 -10.33 -4.71 -22.16
N ASP A 170 -10.31 -5.05 -20.87
CA ASP A 170 -11.09 -4.34 -19.87
C ASP A 170 -10.62 -2.89 -19.68
N LEU A 171 -9.30 -2.64 -19.72
CA LEU A 171 -8.75 -1.28 -19.70
C LEU A 171 -9.10 -0.48 -20.96
N LYS A 172 -9.11 -1.11 -22.14
CA LYS A 172 -9.55 -0.49 -23.41
C LYS A 172 -11.04 -0.16 -23.45
N ASN A 173 -11.83 -0.78 -22.58
CA ASN A 173 -13.27 -0.50 -22.45
C ASN A 173 -13.61 0.39 -21.25
N ALA A 174 -12.67 0.64 -20.33
CA ALA A 174 -12.89 1.51 -19.17
C ALA A 174 -13.22 2.95 -19.60
N PRO A 175 -14.18 3.66 -18.98
CA PRO A 175 -14.41 5.07 -19.28
C PRO A 175 -13.17 5.94 -18.98
N GLU A 176 -12.95 7.01 -19.75
CA GLU A 176 -11.90 7.99 -19.42
C GLU A 176 -12.05 8.50 -17.97
N ASN A 177 -10.94 8.86 -17.33
CA ASN A 177 -10.88 9.28 -15.92
C ASN A 177 -11.29 8.21 -14.90
N SER A 178 -11.41 6.93 -15.31
CA SER A 178 -11.55 5.84 -14.33
C SER A 178 -10.25 5.65 -13.54
N VAL A 179 -10.37 5.46 -12.23
CA VAL A 179 -9.22 5.16 -11.36
C VAL A 179 -8.92 3.67 -11.40
N ILE A 180 -7.71 3.30 -11.79
CA ILE A 180 -7.29 1.90 -11.87
C ILE A 180 -6.39 1.60 -10.68
N ILE A 181 -6.86 0.75 -9.77
CA ILE A 181 -6.08 0.26 -8.64
C ILE A 181 -5.14 -0.83 -9.14
N LEU A 182 -3.83 -0.62 -8.97
CA LEU A 182 -2.75 -1.48 -9.43
C LEU A 182 -1.90 -1.91 -8.24
N HIS A 183 -1.66 -3.20 -8.06
CA HIS A 183 -0.67 -3.68 -7.09
C HIS A 183 0.72 -3.43 -7.68
N ALA A 184 1.60 -2.74 -6.96
CA ALA A 184 2.93 -2.40 -7.48
C ALA A 184 3.80 -3.65 -7.73
N CYS A 185 3.70 -4.62 -6.81
CA CYS A 185 4.33 -5.93 -6.85
C CYS A 185 3.64 -6.85 -5.82
N ALA A 186 3.93 -8.16 -5.88
CA ALA A 186 3.37 -9.21 -5.04
C ALA A 186 1.84 -9.11 -4.92
N HIS A 187 1.15 -9.20 -6.06
CA HIS A 187 -0.31 -9.11 -6.14
C HIS A 187 -1.02 -9.93 -5.06
N ASN A 188 -1.89 -9.29 -4.28
CA ASN A 188 -2.71 -9.98 -3.29
C ASN A 188 -4.13 -10.22 -3.86
N PRO A 189 -4.61 -11.48 -3.95
CA PRO A 189 -4.08 -12.69 -3.31
C PRO A 189 -3.26 -13.64 -4.22
N THR A 190 -3.04 -13.31 -5.49
CA THR A 190 -2.55 -14.32 -6.47
C THR A 190 -1.06 -14.61 -6.39
N GLY A 191 -0.26 -13.67 -5.91
CA GLY A 191 1.21 -13.72 -5.91
C GLY A 191 1.85 -13.65 -7.31
N ILE A 192 1.10 -13.30 -8.36
CA ILE A 192 1.61 -13.18 -9.73
C ILE A 192 1.55 -11.73 -10.18
N ASP A 193 2.66 -11.22 -10.70
CA ASP A 193 2.80 -9.84 -11.19
C ASP A 193 3.02 -9.80 -12.71
N PRO A 194 2.61 -8.71 -13.40
CA PRO A 194 2.91 -8.52 -14.81
C PRO A 194 4.43 -8.43 -15.04
N SER A 195 4.90 -8.93 -16.18
CA SER A 195 6.27 -8.68 -16.63
C SER A 195 6.47 -7.18 -16.96
N GLN A 196 7.72 -6.74 -17.11
CA GLN A 196 8.01 -5.36 -17.53
C GLN A 196 7.34 -5.05 -18.88
N GLU A 197 7.44 -5.96 -19.86
CA GLU A 197 6.78 -5.83 -21.17
C GLU A 197 5.26 -5.70 -21.05
N GLN A 198 4.64 -6.45 -20.14
CA GLN A 198 3.21 -6.34 -19.87
C GLN A 198 2.85 -5.01 -19.21
N TRP A 199 3.65 -4.52 -18.27
CA TRP A 199 3.48 -3.20 -17.66
C TRP A 199 3.62 -2.07 -18.68
N GLU A 200 4.53 -2.17 -19.64
CA GLU A 200 4.63 -1.20 -20.74
C GLU A 200 3.33 -1.10 -21.52
N LYS A 201 2.72 -2.24 -21.85
CA LYS A 201 1.42 -2.30 -22.54
C LYS A 201 0.26 -1.81 -21.71
N ILE A 202 0.26 -2.08 -20.40
CA ILE A 202 -0.73 -1.51 -19.47
C ILE A 202 -0.62 0.02 -19.47
N ALA A 203 0.59 0.56 -19.40
CA ALA A 203 0.82 2.00 -19.46
C ALA A 203 0.36 2.59 -20.80
N ASP A 204 0.65 1.93 -21.93
CA ASP A 204 0.19 2.36 -23.26
C ASP A 204 -1.33 2.55 -23.30
N VAL A 205 -2.08 1.55 -22.81
CA VAL A 205 -3.55 1.62 -22.80
C VAL A 205 -4.06 2.66 -21.81
N MET A 206 -3.46 2.76 -20.62
CA MET A 206 -3.89 3.75 -19.63
C MET A 206 -3.65 5.20 -20.10
N GLU A 207 -2.58 5.45 -20.84
CA GLU A 207 -2.29 6.73 -21.46
C GLU A 207 -3.31 7.04 -22.57
N GLU A 208 -3.51 6.11 -23.51
CA GLU A 208 -4.48 6.22 -24.62
C GLU A 208 -5.90 6.52 -24.11
N ARG A 209 -6.30 5.85 -23.02
CA ARG A 209 -7.65 5.91 -22.45
C ARG A 209 -7.79 6.93 -21.32
N LYS A 210 -6.75 7.74 -21.06
CA LYS A 210 -6.73 8.76 -19.99
C LYS A 210 -7.20 8.23 -18.64
N LEU A 211 -6.68 7.06 -18.26
CA LEU A 211 -7.00 6.40 -17.00
C LEU A 211 -6.05 6.87 -15.90
N PHE A 212 -6.56 6.95 -14.66
CA PHE A 212 -5.77 7.44 -13.53
C PHE A 212 -5.16 6.27 -12.74
N PRO A 213 -3.82 6.13 -12.66
CA PRO A 213 -3.18 5.08 -11.87
C PRO A 213 -3.26 5.36 -10.36
N PHE A 214 -3.73 4.37 -9.60
CA PHE A 214 -3.61 4.33 -8.15
C PHE A 214 -2.84 3.07 -7.77
N PHE A 215 -1.58 3.22 -7.37
CA PHE A 215 -0.76 2.09 -6.95
C PHE A 215 -0.98 1.75 -5.47
N ASP A 216 -1.11 0.46 -5.14
CA ASP A 216 -0.95 -0.09 -3.79
C ASP A 216 0.41 -0.80 -3.71
N SER A 217 1.30 -0.28 -2.87
CA SER A 217 2.65 -0.79 -2.62
C SER A 217 2.79 -1.22 -1.16
N ALA A 218 2.38 -2.46 -0.89
CA ALA A 218 2.43 -3.03 0.46
C ALA A 218 3.58 -4.02 0.69
N TYR A 219 4.29 -4.40 -0.38
CA TYR A 219 5.25 -5.51 -0.40
C TYR A 219 6.59 -5.15 -1.07
N GLN A 220 6.90 -3.87 -1.26
CA GLN A 220 8.17 -3.44 -1.89
C GLN A 220 9.36 -4.03 -1.12
N GLY A 221 10.20 -4.78 -1.83
CA GLY A 221 11.35 -5.54 -1.31
C GLY A 221 11.07 -7.03 -1.08
N PHE A 222 9.82 -7.49 -1.16
CA PHE A 222 9.43 -8.89 -0.89
C PHE A 222 9.17 -9.70 -2.15
N ALA A 223 8.82 -9.06 -3.27
CA ALA A 223 8.50 -9.79 -4.49
C ALA A 223 9.78 -10.33 -5.13
N SER A 224 10.80 -9.49 -5.29
CA SER A 224 12.09 -9.88 -5.87
C SER A 224 13.27 -9.89 -4.89
N GLY A 225 13.08 -9.42 -3.66
CA GLY A 225 14.16 -9.17 -2.70
C GLY A 225 14.89 -7.85 -2.94
N ASP A 226 14.45 -7.03 -3.90
CA ASP A 226 15.06 -5.79 -4.34
C ASP A 226 14.01 -4.65 -4.40
N LEU A 227 14.30 -3.52 -3.75
CA LEU A 227 13.36 -2.41 -3.62
C LEU A 227 13.11 -1.68 -4.95
N ASP A 228 14.12 -1.61 -5.82
CA ASP A 228 14.04 -0.87 -7.07
C ASP A 228 13.26 -1.67 -8.12
N ARG A 229 13.51 -2.97 -8.19
CA ARG A 229 12.79 -3.90 -9.06
C ARG A 229 11.32 -3.99 -8.67
N ASP A 230 11.02 -4.01 -7.38
CA ASP A 230 9.64 -4.05 -6.88
C ASP A 230 8.89 -2.73 -7.07
N ALA A 231 9.60 -1.60 -7.21
CA ALA A 231 9.01 -0.29 -7.53
C ALA A 231 9.00 0.04 -9.03
N TRP A 232 9.50 -0.86 -9.88
CA TRP A 232 9.75 -0.58 -11.29
C TRP A 232 8.50 -0.08 -12.02
N ALA A 233 7.34 -0.71 -11.80
CA ALA A 233 6.09 -0.32 -12.46
C ALA A 233 5.70 1.13 -12.12
N VAL A 234 5.81 1.51 -10.84
CA VAL A 234 5.51 2.88 -10.40
C VAL A 234 6.47 3.87 -11.05
N ARG A 235 7.78 3.58 -11.03
CA ARG A 235 8.81 4.43 -11.63
C ARG A 235 8.65 4.57 -13.14
N TYR A 236 8.26 3.49 -13.82
CA TYR A 236 7.99 3.50 -15.26
C TYR A 236 6.82 4.42 -15.62
N PHE A 237 5.72 4.37 -14.85
CA PHE A 237 4.59 5.29 -15.03
C PHE A 237 5.00 6.74 -14.77
N VAL A 238 5.77 7.02 -13.72
CA VAL A 238 6.27 8.39 -13.47
C VAL A 238 7.18 8.87 -14.62
N LYS A 239 8.05 8.00 -15.14
CA LYS A 239 8.93 8.31 -16.28
C LYS A 239 8.13 8.61 -17.56
N ARG A 240 7.01 7.93 -17.79
CA ARG A 240 6.07 8.19 -18.88
C ARG A 240 5.30 9.50 -18.72
N GLY A 241 5.36 10.14 -17.54
CA GLY A 241 4.71 11.43 -17.28
C GLY A 241 3.32 11.31 -16.66
N PHE A 242 2.92 10.14 -16.17
CA PHE A 242 1.65 9.97 -15.47
C PHE A 242 1.59 10.82 -14.20
N GLU A 243 0.44 11.47 -14.00
CA GLU A 243 -0.04 11.82 -12.66
C GLU A 243 -0.55 10.56 -12.00
N LEU A 244 -0.16 10.33 -10.74
CA LEU A 244 -0.57 9.14 -10.00
C LEU A 244 -0.54 9.38 -8.50
N VAL A 245 -1.17 8.47 -7.77
CA VAL A 245 -0.95 8.33 -6.34
C VAL A 245 -0.53 6.90 -6.01
N CYS A 246 0.27 6.74 -4.97
CA CYS A 246 0.70 5.43 -4.49
C CYS A 246 0.54 5.33 -2.96
N ALA A 247 -0.27 4.38 -2.50
CA ALA A 247 -0.36 4.03 -1.09
C ALA A 247 0.78 3.06 -0.73
N GLN A 248 1.66 3.48 0.17
CA GLN A 248 2.77 2.71 0.68
C GLN A 248 2.45 2.18 2.08
N SER A 249 2.73 0.90 2.33
CA SER A 249 2.56 0.28 3.64
C SER A 249 3.87 -0.25 4.20
N TYR A 250 4.12 0.04 5.47
CA TYR A 250 5.28 -0.49 6.20
C TYR A 250 4.95 -1.67 7.10
N ALA A 251 3.71 -2.18 6.99
CA ALA A 251 3.24 -3.29 7.81
C ALA A 251 4.03 -4.59 7.55
N LYS A 252 4.44 -4.84 6.30
CA LYS A 252 5.12 -6.08 5.91
C LYS A 252 6.63 -5.88 5.89
N ASN A 253 7.10 -4.90 5.12
CA ASN A 253 8.54 -4.73 4.92
C ASN A 253 9.33 -4.24 6.14
N PHE A 254 8.68 -3.59 7.10
CA PHE A 254 9.26 -3.33 8.41
C PHE A 254 8.67 -4.20 9.53
N GLY A 255 7.72 -5.09 9.22
CA GLY A 255 7.01 -5.88 10.23
C GLY A 255 6.14 -5.06 11.20
N LEU A 256 5.83 -3.80 10.86
CA LEU A 256 5.11 -2.86 11.74
C LEU A 256 3.59 -2.94 11.55
N TYR A 257 3.03 -4.15 11.66
CA TYR A 257 1.63 -4.44 11.34
C TYR A 257 0.63 -3.59 12.13
N ASN A 258 0.82 -3.49 13.45
CA ASN A 258 -0.07 -2.81 14.39
C ASN A 258 0.29 -1.34 14.63
N GLU A 259 1.48 -0.88 14.26
CA GLU A 259 1.89 0.54 14.35
C GLU A 259 1.21 1.44 13.31
N ARG A 260 0.60 0.82 12.30
CA ARG A 260 -0.19 1.49 11.25
C ARG A 260 0.61 2.58 10.52
N VAL A 261 1.84 2.26 10.13
CA VAL A 261 2.73 3.20 9.41
C VAL A 261 2.57 3.03 7.90
N GLY A 262 2.31 4.13 7.21
CA GLY A 262 2.17 4.18 5.75
C GLY A 262 2.32 5.59 5.22
N ASN A 263 2.38 5.73 3.91
CA ASN A 263 2.50 7.02 3.22
C ASN A 263 1.61 7.00 1.97
N LEU A 264 1.02 8.14 1.62
CA LEU A 264 0.49 8.39 0.27
C LEU A 264 1.50 9.24 -0.47
N ALA A 265 2.14 8.68 -1.50
CA ALA A 265 2.91 9.47 -2.46
C ALA A 265 1.97 10.05 -3.51
N VAL A 266 2.09 11.35 -3.76
CA VAL A 266 1.36 12.08 -4.79
C VAL A 266 2.34 12.53 -5.85
N VAL A 267 2.07 12.21 -7.12
CA VAL A 267 2.88 12.63 -8.28
C VAL A 267 1.99 13.46 -9.21
N MET A 268 2.42 14.68 -9.48
CA MET A 268 1.73 15.64 -10.33
C MET A 268 2.51 15.87 -11.63
N SER A 269 1.82 16.40 -12.63
CA SER A 269 2.41 16.89 -13.87
C SER A 269 3.03 18.28 -13.67
N ASP A 270 2.50 19.07 -12.74
CA ASP A 270 2.88 20.45 -12.49
C ASP A 270 2.98 20.77 -10.99
N ALA A 271 4.17 21.21 -10.56
CA ALA A 271 4.46 21.55 -9.17
C ALA A 271 3.63 22.74 -8.65
N ARG A 272 3.09 23.60 -9.52
CA ARG A 272 2.26 24.76 -9.14
C ARG A 272 1.00 24.36 -8.37
N HIS A 273 0.52 23.12 -8.55
CA HIS A 273 -0.67 22.62 -7.86
C HIS A 273 -0.37 22.02 -6.47
N ALA A 274 0.89 21.81 -6.11
CA ALA A 274 1.29 21.13 -4.88
C ALA A 274 0.68 21.75 -3.62
N ALA A 275 0.71 23.08 -3.50
CA ALA A 275 0.16 23.80 -2.34
C ALA A 275 -1.35 23.59 -2.20
N ALA A 276 -2.09 23.62 -3.31
CA ALA A 276 -3.52 23.41 -3.32
C ALA A 276 -3.86 21.97 -2.89
N VAL A 277 -3.18 20.97 -3.47
CA VAL A 277 -3.42 19.55 -3.14
C VAL A 277 -3.05 19.26 -1.67
N ARG A 278 -1.92 19.77 -1.17
CA ARG A 278 -1.53 19.64 0.25
C ARG A 278 -2.56 20.25 1.20
N SER A 279 -3.14 21.39 0.86
CA SER A 279 -4.16 22.01 1.70
C SER A 279 -5.45 21.18 1.77
N GLN A 280 -5.89 20.59 0.65
CA GLN A 280 -7.06 19.71 0.65
C GLN A 280 -6.81 18.40 1.41
N LEU A 281 -5.63 17.79 1.21
CA LEU A 281 -5.22 16.61 1.99
C LEU A 281 -5.13 16.90 3.48
N THR A 282 -4.72 18.12 3.87
CA THR A 282 -4.73 18.57 5.27
C THR A 282 -6.15 18.51 5.83
N TRP A 283 -7.15 19.02 5.12
CA TRP A 283 -8.54 18.95 5.58
C TRP A 283 -9.11 17.53 5.62
N ILE A 284 -8.79 16.71 4.62
CA ILE A 284 -9.19 15.30 4.58
C ILE A 284 -8.62 14.57 5.80
N VAL A 285 -7.31 14.65 6.03
CA VAL A 285 -6.65 14.00 7.17
C VAL A 285 -7.17 14.55 8.50
N ARG A 286 -7.30 15.88 8.62
CA ARG A 286 -7.78 16.54 9.84
C ARG A 286 -9.15 16.02 10.26
N GLY A 287 -10.05 15.82 9.29
CA GLY A 287 -11.41 15.32 9.49
C GLY A 287 -11.49 13.81 9.74
N MET A 288 -10.48 13.04 9.34
CA MET A 288 -10.44 11.59 9.58
C MET A 288 -9.82 11.22 10.92
N TYR A 289 -8.61 11.74 11.22
CA TYR A 289 -7.85 11.33 12.41
C TYR A 289 -6.94 12.43 12.96
N SER A 290 -7.16 13.70 12.58
CA SER A 290 -6.38 14.86 13.02
C SER A 290 -4.93 14.90 12.51
N ASN A 291 -4.07 14.00 13.00
CA ASN A 291 -2.67 13.84 12.62
C ASN A 291 -2.26 12.38 12.88
N PRO A 292 -1.28 11.84 12.14
CA PRO A 292 -0.91 10.43 12.23
C PRO A 292 0.02 10.13 13.42
N PRO A 293 0.16 8.84 13.83
CA PRO A 293 1.00 8.44 14.95
C PRO A 293 2.50 8.59 14.64
N ALA A 294 3.29 9.01 15.63
CA ALA A 294 4.71 9.32 15.41
C ALA A 294 5.67 8.14 15.51
N HIS A 295 5.38 7.13 16.35
CA HIS A 295 6.35 6.13 16.78
C HIS A 295 6.98 5.37 15.60
N GLY A 296 6.17 4.61 14.86
CA GLY A 296 6.69 3.85 13.73
C GLY A 296 7.17 4.72 12.55
N ALA A 297 6.65 5.94 12.38
CA ALA A 297 7.16 6.88 11.36
C ALA A 297 8.57 7.37 11.66
N ARG A 298 8.87 7.68 12.93
CA ARG A 298 10.24 8.05 13.38
C ARG A 298 11.19 6.88 13.18
N LEU A 299 10.76 5.67 13.49
CA LEU A 299 11.55 4.45 13.28
C LEU A 299 11.91 4.27 11.80
N VAL A 300 10.89 4.26 10.92
CA VAL A 300 11.12 4.08 9.48
C VAL A 300 11.98 5.21 8.91
N ALA A 301 11.71 6.47 9.28
CA ALA A 301 12.52 7.60 8.83
C ALA A 301 13.99 7.45 9.24
N ALA A 302 14.26 7.06 10.49
CA ALA A 302 15.63 6.87 10.98
C ALA A 302 16.35 5.73 10.26
N VAL A 303 15.67 4.61 10.03
CA VAL A 303 16.25 3.45 9.32
C VAL A 303 16.55 3.80 7.85
N LEU A 304 15.62 4.47 7.17
CA LEU A 304 15.82 4.83 5.76
C LEU A 304 16.85 5.94 5.55
N ALA A 305 17.08 6.80 6.54
CA ALA A 305 18.03 7.91 6.44
C ALA A 305 19.48 7.54 6.85
N ASP A 306 19.66 6.45 7.58
CA ASP A 306 20.97 5.99 8.04
C ASP A 306 21.42 4.78 7.22
N LYS A 307 22.55 4.91 6.51
CA LYS A 307 23.04 3.85 5.62
C LYS A 307 23.27 2.53 6.37
N GLN A 308 23.79 2.56 7.58
CA GLN A 308 24.06 1.33 8.33
C GLN A 308 22.76 0.63 8.73
N LEU A 309 21.77 1.39 9.22
CA LEU A 309 20.46 0.84 9.57
C LEU A 309 19.72 0.34 8.33
N PHE A 310 19.83 1.06 7.22
CA PHE A 310 19.26 0.67 5.93
C PHE A 310 19.86 -0.65 5.43
N ASP A 311 21.18 -0.80 5.50
CA ASP A 311 21.87 -2.04 5.11
C ASP A 311 21.43 -3.20 6.02
N GLU A 312 21.36 -2.98 7.34
CA GLU A 312 20.85 -3.97 8.32
C GLU A 312 19.42 -4.40 8.00
N TRP A 313 18.54 -3.46 7.65
CA TRP A 313 17.16 -3.72 7.27
C TRP A 313 17.06 -4.46 5.93
N SER A 314 17.79 -4.02 4.91
CA SER A 314 17.71 -4.53 3.54
C SER A 314 18.13 -5.99 3.41
N VAL A 315 19.12 -6.43 4.20
CA VAL A 315 19.52 -7.86 4.25
C VAL A 315 18.32 -8.75 4.60
N HIS A 316 17.43 -8.29 5.48
CA HIS A 316 16.24 -9.05 5.84
C HIS A 316 15.23 -9.12 4.71
N ASN A 317 15.03 -8.05 3.92
CA ASN A 317 14.15 -8.08 2.74
C ASN A 317 14.55 -9.19 1.75
N THR A 318 15.85 -9.38 1.55
CA THR A 318 16.37 -10.49 0.72
C THR A 318 16.10 -11.87 1.33
N LEU A 319 16.22 -12.01 2.66
CA LEU A 319 15.91 -13.26 3.36
C LEU A 319 14.40 -13.58 3.36
N TYR A 320 13.56 -12.55 3.45
CA TYR A 320 12.10 -12.67 3.39
C TYR A 320 11.60 -13.17 2.04
N HIS A 321 12.24 -12.77 0.93
CA HIS A 321 11.94 -13.28 -0.41
C HIS A 321 11.98 -14.82 -0.44
N CYS A 322 13.04 -15.43 0.12
CA CYS A 322 13.21 -16.88 0.15
C CYS A 322 12.07 -17.61 0.89
N VAL A 323 11.54 -17.01 1.97
CA VAL A 323 10.50 -17.64 2.81
C VAL A 323 9.09 -17.39 2.26
N GLN A 324 8.82 -16.21 1.69
CA GLN A 324 7.51 -15.93 1.09
C GLN A 324 7.28 -16.69 -0.22
N THR A 325 8.30 -16.92 -1.04
CA THR A 325 8.15 -17.77 -2.24
C THR A 325 7.60 -19.16 -1.89
N SER A 326 7.90 -19.71 -0.72
CA SER A 326 7.31 -20.98 -0.23
C SER A 326 5.84 -20.86 0.21
N ALA A 327 5.44 -19.74 0.82
CA ALA A 327 4.07 -19.53 1.30
C ALA A 327 3.07 -19.13 0.20
N TRP A 328 3.53 -18.45 -0.86
CA TRP A 328 2.70 -18.14 -2.03
C TRP A 328 2.52 -19.35 -2.96
N VAL A 329 3.51 -20.25 -3.03
CA VAL A 329 3.40 -21.52 -3.76
C VAL A 329 2.31 -22.42 -3.20
N THR A 330 2.04 -22.36 -1.88
CA THR A 330 0.94 -23.12 -1.24
C THR A 330 -0.48 -22.65 -1.60
N TRP A 331 -0.65 -21.56 -2.36
CA TRP A 331 -1.98 -21.11 -2.84
C TRP A 331 -2.28 -21.53 -4.29
N ARG A 332 -1.39 -22.29 -4.95
CA ARG A 332 -1.58 -22.81 -6.32
C ARG A 332 -2.48 -24.07 -6.35
N TRP A 333 -3.63 -24.04 -5.69
CA TRP A 333 -4.62 -25.14 -5.73
C TRP A 333 -5.52 -25.07 -6.95
#